data_AF-A0A818FU53-F1
#
_entry.id   AF-A0A818FU53-F1
#
_cell.length_a   1.000
_cell.length_b   1.000
_cell.length_c   1.000
_cell.angle_alpha   90.00
_cell.angle_beta   90.00
_cell.angle_gamma   90.00
#
_symmetry.space_group_name_H-M   'P 1'
#
loop_
_entity.id
_entity.type
_entity.pdbx_description
1 polymer ?
#
loop_
_entity_poly.entity_id
_entity_poly.type
_entity_poly.pdbx_seq_one_letter_code
_entity_poly.pdbx_strand_id
1 'polypeptide(L)'
;MSSLALTVLTLTVGMFFILTGQFKVTSKFFPDIYEDMRHEFGRINKVFPFYKITGWRPYAKNYRMTVGIIEVICGVILILIPGRLKQLANIVLLVLMLGAVYTHYALHDKLDRMAPEIIICLLLIMSSLALTVLTLTFGMFFILTGQFKVTSKFFPDIHEDMRHEFGRINKVFPFYKITGWRPYAKNYRMTVGIIEVICGVILILIPGRLKQLANIVLLVLMLGAVYTHYALHDKLDRMAPEIIICLLLVTRLIIYQQGKSSRNEKSTKLKDEVTNEEKDNQQESVDEESEDEKNSSNEKKND
;
A
#
# COMPACT_ATOMS: atom_id res chain seq x y z
N MET A 1 3.60 9.09 13.56
CA MET A 1 4.86 9.64 13.00
C MET A 1 4.55 10.99 12.37
N SER A 2 5.29 12.04 12.72
CA SER A 2 5.15 13.34 12.06
C SER A 2 5.46 13.20 10.56
N SER A 3 4.85 14.03 9.71
CA SER A 3 5.14 14.01 8.26
C SER A 3 6.63 14.24 7.97
N LEU A 4 7.31 14.97 8.86
CA LEU A 4 8.74 15.23 8.78
C LEU A 4 9.57 13.95 9.00
N ALA A 5 9.23 13.13 10.01
CA ALA A 5 9.92 11.86 10.26
C ALA A 5 9.81 10.87 9.09
N LEU A 6 8.65 10.79 8.43
CA LEU A 6 8.45 9.95 7.25
C LEU A 6 9.22 10.46 6.03
N THR A 7 9.32 11.78 5.86
CA THR A 7 10.10 12.40 4.79
C THR A 7 11.60 12.16 5.01
N VAL A 8 12.11 12.40 6.21
CA VAL A 8 13.51 12.13 6.58
C VAL A 8 13.82 10.65 6.38
N LEU A 9 12.94 9.75 6.83
CA LEU A 9 13.11 8.32 6.63
C LEU A 9 13.17 7.95 5.13
N THR A 10 12.26 8.50 4.32
CA THR A 10 12.25 8.28 2.86
C THR A 10 13.57 8.74 2.24
N LEU A 11 14.04 9.94 2.62
CA LEU A 11 15.27 10.53 2.09
C LEU A 11 16.48 9.66 2.44
N THR A 12 16.61 9.26 3.70
CA THR A 12 17.71 8.40 4.17
C THR A 12 17.72 7.06 3.45
N VAL A 13 16.56 6.41 3.34
CA VAL A 13 16.42 5.13 2.64
C VAL A 13 16.70 5.26 1.14
N GLY A 14 16.17 6.29 0.49
CA GLY A 14 16.41 6.54 -0.94
C GLY A 14 17.89 6.79 -1.24
N MET A 15 18.56 7.60 -0.40
CA MET A 15 20.00 7.88 -0.55
C MET A 15 20.84 6.62 -0.35
N PHE A 16 20.48 5.78 0.62
CA PHE A 16 21.13 4.49 0.85
C PHE A 16 21.07 3.59 -0.39
N PHE A 17 19.92 3.50 -1.07
CA PHE A 17 19.77 2.69 -2.29
C PHE A 17 20.52 3.26 -3.49
N ILE A 18 20.59 4.59 -3.61
CA ILE A 18 21.41 5.22 -4.64
C ILE A 18 22.88 4.86 -4.42
N LEU A 19 23.39 4.96 -3.20
CA LEU A 19 24.79 4.65 -2.88
C LEU A 19 25.12 3.17 -3.10
N THR A 20 24.34 2.26 -2.53
CA THR A 20 24.57 0.82 -2.66
C THR A 20 24.41 0.33 -4.10
N GLY A 21 23.45 0.88 -4.84
CA GLY A 21 23.28 0.60 -6.26
C GLY A 21 24.47 1.08 -7.10
N GLN A 22 25.05 2.24 -6.80
CA GLN A 22 26.28 2.70 -7.46
C GLN A 22 27.46 1.75 -7.19
N PHE A 23 27.61 1.23 -5.97
CA PHE A 23 28.66 0.26 -5.64
C PHE A 23 28.53 -1.05 -6.42
N LYS A 24 27.32 -1.44 -6.83
CA LYS A 24 27.07 -2.65 -7.65
C LYS A 24 27.36 -2.44 -9.14
N VAL A 25 27.23 -1.22 -9.64
CA VAL A 25 27.38 -0.89 -11.07
C VAL A 25 28.82 -0.46 -11.40
N THR A 26 29.43 0.38 -10.56
CA THR A 26 30.64 1.13 -10.91
C THR A 26 31.78 0.87 -9.93
N SER A 27 32.97 0.53 -10.43
CA SER A 27 34.19 0.37 -9.62
C SER A 27 34.96 1.67 -9.35
N LYS A 28 34.56 2.78 -9.99
CA LYS A 28 35.30 4.06 -9.95
C LYS A 28 35.32 4.74 -8.58
N PHE A 29 34.27 4.56 -7.77
CA PHE A 29 34.15 5.25 -6.49
C PHE A 29 34.86 4.51 -5.36
N PHE A 30 34.69 3.18 -5.28
CA PHE A 30 35.30 2.33 -4.25
C PHE A 30 35.63 0.94 -4.83
N PRO A 31 36.86 0.73 -5.32
CA PRO A 31 37.23 -0.51 -5.99
C PRO A 31 37.19 -1.73 -5.05
N ASP A 32 37.57 -1.56 -3.79
CA ASP A 32 37.59 -2.64 -2.79
C ASP A 32 36.15 -3.14 -2.51
N ILE A 33 35.21 -2.23 -2.27
CA ILE A 33 33.80 -2.55 -2.05
C ILE A 33 33.19 -3.21 -3.30
N TYR A 34 33.60 -2.79 -4.49
CA TYR A 34 33.14 -3.37 -5.74
C TYR A 34 33.62 -4.83 -5.93
N GLU A 35 34.85 -5.13 -5.52
CA GLU A 35 35.40 -6.49 -5.52
C GLU A 35 34.65 -7.39 -4.55
N ASP A 36 34.41 -6.92 -3.32
CA ASP A 36 33.63 -7.65 -2.31
C ASP A 36 32.23 -7.99 -2.83
N MET A 37 31.54 -7.00 -3.43
CA MET A 37 30.23 -7.17 -4.04
C MET A 37 30.28 -8.17 -5.22
N ARG A 38 31.38 -8.21 -5.99
CA ARG A 38 31.54 -9.17 -7.09
C ARG A 38 31.62 -10.59 -6.54
N HIS A 39 32.40 -10.80 -5.47
CA HIS A 39 32.51 -12.08 -4.79
C HIS A 39 31.18 -12.53 -4.19
N GLU A 40 30.48 -11.61 -3.54
CA GLU A 40 29.20 -11.87 -2.90
C GLU A 40 28.13 -12.30 -3.93
N PHE A 41 27.97 -11.57 -5.04
CA PHE A 41 27.03 -11.93 -6.09
C PHE A 41 27.39 -13.24 -6.80
N GLY A 42 28.68 -13.60 -6.86
CA GLY A 42 29.13 -14.91 -7.31
C GLY A 42 28.63 -16.06 -6.40
N ARG A 43 28.55 -15.79 -5.08
CA ARG A 43 28.02 -16.72 -4.07
C ARG A 43 26.49 -16.80 -4.13
N ILE A 44 25.82 -15.65 -4.15
CA ILE A 44 24.36 -15.50 -4.16
C ILE A 44 23.71 -16.15 -5.38
N ASN A 45 24.36 -16.06 -6.56
CA ASN A 45 23.82 -16.64 -7.79
C ASN A 45 23.56 -18.16 -7.69
N LYS A 46 24.26 -18.86 -6.80
CA LYS A 46 24.08 -20.31 -6.61
C LYS A 46 22.71 -20.68 -6.05
N VAL A 47 22.06 -19.78 -5.32
CA VAL A 47 20.77 -20.01 -4.63
C VAL A 47 19.66 -19.08 -5.12
N PHE A 48 19.75 -18.63 -6.37
CA PHE A 48 18.80 -17.68 -6.94
C PHE A 48 17.33 -18.09 -6.67
N PRO A 49 16.50 -17.19 -6.10
CA PRO A 49 15.17 -17.54 -5.56
C PRO A 49 14.23 -18.19 -6.57
N PHE A 50 14.33 -17.79 -7.84
CA PHE A 50 13.44 -18.30 -8.89
C PHE A 50 13.97 -19.57 -9.56
N TYR A 51 15.17 -20.05 -9.21
CA TYR A 51 15.77 -21.23 -9.85
C TYR A 51 14.87 -22.47 -9.78
N LYS A 52 14.20 -22.69 -8.65
CA LYS A 52 13.29 -23.85 -8.48
C LYS A 52 12.08 -23.81 -9.42
N ILE A 53 11.66 -22.62 -9.83
CA ILE A 53 10.45 -22.42 -10.65
C ILE A 53 10.81 -22.33 -12.13
N THR A 54 11.90 -21.63 -12.47
CA THR A 54 12.26 -21.33 -13.87
C THR A 54 13.41 -22.19 -14.41
N GLY A 55 14.15 -22.89 -13.56
CA GLY A 55 15.37 -23.63 -13.93
C GLY A 55 16.52 -22.74 -14.40
N TRP A 56 16.34 -21.41 -14.42
CA TRP A 56 17.29 -20.46 -14.98
C TRP A 56 18.17 -19.85 -13.89
N ARG A 57 19.46 -19.66 -14.19
CA ARG A 57 20.43 -18.96 -13.33
C ARG A 57 21.02 -17.77 -14.09
N PRO A 58 20.87 -16.54 -13.59
CA PRO A 58 21.51 -15.38 -14.21
C PRO A 58 23.04 -15.48 -14.10
N TYR A 59 23.77 -14.84 -15.01
CA TYR A 59 25.21 -14.66 -14.82
C TYR A 59 25.45 -13.63 -13.71
N ALA A 60 26.37 -13.91 -12.77
CA ALA A 60 26.56 -13.09 -11.56
C ALA A 60 26.84 -11.60 -11.87
N LYS A 61 27.61 -11.30 -12.92
CA LYS A 61 27.88 -9.93 -13.37
C LYS A 61 26.60 -9.21 -13.80
N ASN A 62 25.76 -9.88 -14.60
CA ASN A 62 24.52 -9.30 -15.11
C ASN A 62 23.52 -9.12 -13.97
N TYR A 63 23.40 -10.12 -13.08
CA TYR A 63 22.53 -10.04 -11.92
C TYR A 63 22.87 -8.85 -11.02
N ARG A 64 24.16 -8.69 -10.66
CA ARG A 64 24.63 -7.56 -9.85
C ARG A 64 24.36 -6.21 -10.51
N MET A 65 24.67 -6.09 -11.80
CA MET A 65 24.49 -4.84 -12.54
C MET A 65 23.01 -4.47 -12.66
N THR A 66 22.13 -5.43 -12.95
CA THR A 66 20.69 -5.22 -13.02
C THR A 66 20.12 -4.80 -11.67
N VAL A 67 20.47 -5.49 -10.58
CA VAL A 67 20.03 -5.09 -9.23
C VAL A 67 20.51 -3.68 -8.89
N GLY A 68 21.78 -3.37 -9.17
CA GLY A 68 22.34 -2.04 -8.91
C GLY A 68 21.65 -0.92 -9.69
N ILE A 69 21.35 -1.12 -10.97
CA ILE A 69 20.61 -0.13 -11.78
C ILE A 69 19.20 0.07 -11.22
N ILE A 70 18.51 -1.01 -10.85
CA ILE A 70 17.16 -0.92 -10.27
C ILE A 70 17.19 -0.16 -8.94
N GLU A 71 18.18 -0.42 -8.08
CA GLU A 71 18.36 0.27 -6.80
C GLU A 71 18.58 1.77 -6.98
N VAL A 72 19.44 2.17 -7.93
CA VAL A 72 19.67 3.59 -8.24
C VAL A 72 18.38 4.26 -8.76
N ILE A 73 17.72 3.66 -9.75
CA ILE A 73 16.50 4.23 -10.35
C ILE A 73 15.41 4.34 -9.29
N CYS A 74 15.16 3.28 -8.52
CA CYS A 74 14.12 3.29 -7.49
C CYS A 74 14.46 4.23 -6.35
N GLY A 75 15.73 4.34 -5.94
CA GLY A 75 16.18 5.29 -4.92
C GLY A 75 15.94 6.74 -5.34
N VAL A 76 16.23 7.09 -6.60
CA VAL A 76 15.95 8.44 -7.15
C VAL A 76 14.44 8.71 -7.20
N ILE A 77 13.64 7.74 -7.69
CA ILE A 77 12.18 7.85 -7.72
C ILE A 77 11.61 8.03 -6.30
N LEU A 78 12.16 7.32 -5.32
CA LEU A 78 11.71 7.36 -3.92
C LEU A 78 11.88 8.75 -3.30
N ILE A 79 12.95 9.46 -3.68
CA ILE A 79 13.27 10.81 -3.20
C ILE A 79 12.46 11.88 -3.95
N LEU A 80 12.50 11.85 -5.28
CA LEU A 80 12.07 12.99 -6.10
C LEU A 80 10.58 12.96 -6.47
N ILE A 81 10.00 11.77 -6.59
CA ILE A 81 8.66 11.64 -7.18
C ILE A 81 7.65 11.32 -6.09
N PRO A 82 6.67 12.20 -5.81
CA PRO A 82 5.55 11.86 -4.93
C PRO A 82 4.51 10.98 -5.65
N GLY A 83 3.68 10.28 -4.87
CA GLY A 83 2.53 9.54 -5.40
C GLY A 83 2.82 8.07 -5.75
N ARG A 84 2.16 7.55 -6.80
CA ARG A 84 2.14 6.10 -7.12
C ARG A 84 3.52 5.55 -7.54
N LEU A 85 4.33 6.35 -8.23
CA LEU A 85 5.67 5.94 -8.65
C LEU A 85 6.60 5.73 -7.44
N LYS A 86 6.51 6.59 -6.42
CA LYS A 86 7.17 6.39 -5.12
C LYS A 86 6.83 5.03 -4.52
N GLN A 87 5.54 4.68 -4.54
CA GLN A 87 5.04 3.43 -3.99
C GLN A 87 5.54 2.23 -4.78
N LEU A 88 5.56 2.32 -6.11
CA LEU A 88 6.08 1.26 -6.97
C LEU A 88 7.58 1.04 -6.75
N ALA A 89 8.37 2.12 -6.72
CA ALA A 89 9.81 2.05 -6.41
C ALA A 89 10.06 1.40 -5.04
N ASN A 90 9.27 1.76 -4.04
CA ASN A 90 9.33 1.16 -2.71
C ASN A 90 8.99 -0.34 -2.71
N ILE A 91 7.97 -0.77 -3.47
CA ILE A 91 7.62 -2.19 -3.64
C ILE A 91 8.77 -2.96 -4.30
N VAL A 92 9.33 -2.42 -5.39
CA VAL A 92 10.44 -3.04 -6.11
C VAL A 92 11.66 -3.20 -5.20
N LEU A 93 12.02 -2.16 -4.45
CA LEU A 93 13.11 -2.21 -3.47
C LEU A 93 12.84 -3.24 -2.38
N LEU A 94 11.61 -3.31 -1.83
CA LEU A 94 11.26 -4.33 -0.83
C LEU A 94 11.42 -5.75 -1.39
N VAL A 95 10.93 -6.02 -2.60
CA VAL A 95 11.06 -7.33 -3.23
C VAL A 95 12.53 -7.71 -3.44
N LEU A 96 13.37 -6.75 -3.84
CA LEU A 96 14.81 -6.98 -3.95
C LEU A 96 15.45 -7.31 -2.59
N MET A 97 15.12 -6.56 -1.54
CA MET A 97 15.65 -6.80 -0.19
C MET A 97 15.18 -8.14 0.39
N LEU A 98 13.90 -8.51 0.20
CA LEU A 98 13.40 -9.83 0.59
C LEU A 98 14.10 -10.96 -0.18
N GLY A 99 14.36 -10.75 -1.46
CA GLY A 99 15.19 -11.64 -2.27
C GLY A 99 16.60 -11.81 -1.70
N ALA A 100 17.23 -10.72 -1.28
CA ALA A 100 18.55 -10.73 -0.64
C ALA A 100 18.53 -11.51 0.69
N VAL A 101 17.57 -11.24 1.58
CA VAL A 101 17.37 -11.98 2.84
C VAL A 101 17.19 -13.47 2.58
N TYR A 102 16.33 -13.83 1.61
CA TYR A 102 16.14 -15.23 1.22
C TYR A 102 17.44 -15.87 0.76
N THR A 103 18.24 -15.17 -0.06
CA THR A 103 19.49 -15.75 -0.57
C THR A 103 20.53 -15.96 0.54
N HIS A 104 20.64 -15.05 1.51
CA HIS A 104 21.51 -15.26 2.67
C HIS A 104 21.00 -16.40 3.56
N TYR A 105 19.70 -16.50 3.76
CA TYR A 105 19.08 -17.62 4.48
C TYR A 105 19.38 -18.95 3.80
N ALA A 106 19.22 -19.04 2.48
CA ALA A 106 19.52 -20.24 1.70
C ALA A 106 21.02 -20.59 1.65
N LEU A 107 21.91 -19.60 1.87
CA LEU A 107 23.35 -19.82 2.04
C LEU A 107 23.74 -20.25 3.46
N HIS A 108 22.79 -20.28 4.40
CA HIS A 108 23.06 -20.48 5.83
C HIS A 108 24.10 -19.49 6.39
N ASP A 109 24.07 -18.23 5.94
CA ASP A 109 24.91 -17.17 6.51
C ASP A 109 24.49 -16.85 7.96
N LYS A 110 25.37 -16.20 8.72
CA LYS A 110 25.09 -15.74 10.10
C LYS A 110 24.05 -14.62 10.10
N LEU A 111 23.31 -14.49 11.21
CA LEU A 111 22.30 -13.44 11.40
C LEU A 111 22.89 -12.03 11.26
N ASP A 112 24.14 -11.81 11.69
CA ASP A 112 24.84 -10.53 11.58
C ASP A 112 24.92 -10.03 10.13
N ARG A 113 24.99 -10.94 9.16
CA ARG A 113 25.01 -10.61 7.73
C ARG A 113 23.62 -10.36 7.14
N MET A 114 22.55 -10.82 7.78
CA MET A 114 21.16 -10.60 7.34
C MET A 114 20.48 -9.42 8.04
N ALA A 115 21.03 -8.99 9.17
CA ALA A 115 20.50 -7.91 9.98
C ALA A 115 20.28 -6.60 9.20
N PRO A 116 21.22 -6.10 8.37
CA PRO A 116 20.99 -4.84 7.66
C PRO A 116 19.84 -4.93 6.65
N GLU A 117 19.71 -6.03 5.91
CA GLU A 117 18.63 -6.23 4.95
C GLU A 117 17.28 -6.36 5.65
N ILE A 118 17.22 -7.05 6.78
CA ILE A 118 16.00 -7.18 7.60
C ILE A 118 15.58 -5.81 8.16
N ILE A 119 16.53 -5.03 8.69
CA ILE A 119 16.24 -3.68 9.20
C ILE A 119 15.72 -2.78 8.08
N ILE A 120 16.35 -2.80 6.90
CA ILE A 120 15.89 -2.01 5.74
C ILE A 120 14.50 -2.47 5.27
N CYS A 121 14.22 -3.78 5.26
CA CYS A 121 12.87 -4.30 4.99
C CYS A 121 11.85 -3.70 5.96
N LEU A 122 12.14 -3.71 7.27
CA LEU A 122 11.26 -3.14 8.28
C LEU A 122 11.05 -1.63 8.08
N LEU A 123 12.11 -0.87 7.76
CA LEU A 123 12.02 0.56 7.48
C LEU A 123 11.17 0.86 6.23
N LEU A 124 11.33 0.07 5.15
CA LEU A 124 10.50 0.18 3.94
C LEU A 124 9.02 -0.12 4.25
N ILE A 125 8.75 -1.13 5.09
CA ILE A 125 7.39 -1.50 5.52
C ILE A 125 6.72 -0.36 6.31
N MET A 126 7.45 0.29 7.23
CA MET A 126 6.97 1.39 8.06
C MET A 126 6.66 2.68 7.27
N SER A 127 7.28 2.86 6.11
CA SER A 127 7.22 4.12 5.35
C SER A 127 5.91 4.44 4.62
N SER A 128 4.93 3.51 4.56
CA SER A 128 3.56 3.59 3.95
C SER A 128 3.16 2.33 3.18
N LEU A 129 4.06 1.34 3.13
CA LEU A 129 3.96 0.18 2.26
C LEU A 129 2.97 -0.86 2.78
N ALA A 130 2.85 -1.04 4.10
CA ALA A 130 1.92 -2.00 4.70
C ALA A 130 0.50 -1.85 4.17
N LEU A 131 -0.04 -0.62 4.11
CA LEU A 131 -1.39 -0.34 3.58
C LEU A 131 -1.52 -0.59 2.08
N THR A 132 -0.44 -0.33 1.34
CA THR A 132 -0.42 -0.47 -0.12
C THR A 132 -0.36 -1.94 -0.50
N VAL A 133 0.54 -2.70 0.13
CA VAL A 133 0.63 -4.16 -0.01
C VAL A 133 -0.69 -4.80 0.44
N LEU A 134 -1.22 -4.41 1.60
CA LEU A 134 -2.51 -4.90 2.09
C LEU A 134 -3.64 -4.64 1.09
N THR A 135 -3.69 -3.45 0.49
CA THR A 135 -4.67 -3.09 -0.55
C THR A 135 -4.50 -3.94 -1.83
N LEU A 136 -3.26 -4.13 -2.27
CA LEU A 136 -2.95 -4.88 -3.49
C LEU A 136 -3.27 -6.37 -3.30
N THR A 137 -2.84 -6.94 -2.18
CA THR A 137 -3.10 -8.33 -1.81
C THR A 137 -4.61 -8.59 -1.73
N PHE A 138 -5.39 -7.72 -1.07
CA PHE A 138 -6.85 -7.91 -1.04
C PHE A 138 -7.51 -7.71 -2.39
N GLY A 139 -7.10 -6.71 -3.16
CA GLY A 139 -7.63 -6.51 -4.50
C GLY A 139 -7.42 -7.75 -5.37
N MET A 140 -6.21 -8.32 -5.35
CA MET A 140 -5.88 -9.55 -6.08
C MET A 140 -6.65 -10.76 -5.55
N PHE A 141 -6.75 -10.91 -4.23
CA PHE A 141 -7.50 -11.98 -3.59
C PHE A 141 -8.98 -11.96 -4.01
N PHE A 142 -9.65 -10.81 -3.97
CA PHE A 142 -11.06 -10.69 -4.35
C PHE A 142 -11.31 -10.87 -5.84
N ILE A 143 -10.37 -10.47 -6.69
CA ILE A 143 -10.44 -10.79 -8.12
C ILE A 143 -10.39 -12.31 -8.29
N LEU A 144 -9.45 -13.01 -7.66
CA LEU A 144 -9.31 -14.47 -7.79
C LEU A 144 -10.52 -15.22 -7.23
N THR A 145 -10.96 -14.92 -6.01
CA THR A 145 -12.11 -15.60 -5.40
C THR A 145 -13.41 -15.30 -6.14
N GLY A 146 -13.59 -14.07 -6.65
CA GLY A 146 -14.71 -13.70 -7.50
C GLY A 146 -14.68 -14.45 -8.84
N GLN A 147 -13.50 -14.64 -9.45
CA GLN A 147 -13.36 -15.47 -10.65
C GLN A 147 -13.76 -16.92 -10.39
N PHE A 148 -13.42 -17.51 -9.23
CA PHE A 148 -13.86 -18.87 -8.88
C PHE A 148 -15.39 -18.98 -8.77
N LYS A 149 -16.07 -17.91 -8.35
CA LYS A 149 -17.53 -17.85 -8.26
C LYS A 149 -18.22 -17.68 -9.62
N VAL A 150 -17.58 -17.05 -10.60
CA VAL A 150 -18.18 -16.77 -11.92
C VAL A 150 -17.80 -17.84 -12.95
N THR A 151 -16.54 -18.24 -13.00
CA THR A 151 -15.96 -19.02 -14.09
C THR A 151 -15.52 -20.40 -13.63
N SER A 152 -15.94 -21.46 -14.34
CA SER A 152 -15.52 -22.85 -14.07
C SER A 152 -14.24 -23.27 -14.81
N LYS A 153 -13.77 -22.46 -15.76
CA LYS A 153 -12.69 -22.84 -16.69
C LYS A 153 -11.29 -22.89 -16.06
N PHE A 154 -11.04 -22.10 -15.03
CA PHE A 154 -9.71 -22.01 -14.43
C PHE A 154 -9.47 -23.07 -13.34
N PHE A 155 -10.49 -23.36 -12.52
CA PHE A 155 -10.44 -24.34 -11.42
C PHE A 155 -11.82 -25.00 -11.24
N PRO A 156 -12.12 -26.08 -11.98
CA PRO A 156 -13.46 -26.70 -11.98
C PRO A 156 -13.84 -27.27 -10.61
N ASP A 157 -12.89 -27.87 -9.89
CA ASP A 157 -13.11 -28.47 -8.57
C ASP A 157 -13.53 -27.40 -7.54
N ILE A 158 -12.80 -26.28 -7.50
CA ILE A 158 -13.12 -25.15 -6.61
C ILE A 158 -14.47 -24.53 -6.98
N HIS A 159 -14.78 -24.43 -8.27
CA HIS A 159 -16.07 -23.92 -8.73
C HIS A 159 -17.23 -24.83 -8.31
N GLU A 160 -17.02 -26.14 -8.30
CA GLU A 160 -17.99 -27.12 -7.83
C GLU A 160 -18.24 -27.00 -6.33
N ASP A 161 -17.17 -26.93 -5.52
CA ASP A 161 -17.27 -26.68 -4.08
C ASP A 161 -18.05 -25.39 -3.79
N MET A 162 -17.78 -24.32 -4.54
CA MET A 162 -18.54 -23.06 -4.43
C MET A 162 -20.02 -23.22 -4.81
N ARG A 163 -20.38 -24.06 -5.80
CA ARG A 163 -21.79 -24.31 -6.12
C ARG A 163 -22.51 -25.02 -4.96
N HIS A 164 -21.87 -26.02 -4.35
CA HIS A 164 -22.41 -26.71 -3.18
C HIS A 164 -22.59 -25.75 -2.00
N GLU A 165 -21.59 -24.91 -1.76
CA GLU A 165 -21.61 -23.94 -0.67
C GLU A 165 -22.73 -22.91 -0.82
N PHE A 166 -22.85 -22.30 -2.00
CA PHE A 166 -23.93 -21.35 -2.28
C PHE A 166 -25.32 -22.00 -2.29
N GLY A 167 -25.41 -23.30 -2.63
CA GLY A 167 -26.63 -24.09 -2.46
C GLY A 167 -27.05 -24.22 -0.99
N ARG A 168 -26.08 -24.35 -0.07
CA ARG A 168 -26.31 -24.41 1.37
C ARG A 168 -26.66 -23.02 1.93
N ILE A 169 -25.88 -21.99 1.56
CA ILE A 169 -26.06 -20.59 1.99
C ILE A 169 -27.44 -20.03 1.61
N ASN A 170 -27.96 -20.39 0.44
CA ASN A 170 -29.27 -19.89 -0.02
C ASN A 170 -30.42 -20.23 0.95
N LYS A 171 -30.27 -21.25 1.80
CA LYS A 171 -31.29 -21.64 2.78
C LYS A 171 -31.45 -20.62 3.91
N VAL A 172 -30.40 -19.85 4.22
CA VAL A 172 -30.31 -18.93 5.37
C VAL A 172 -30.10 -17.48 4.94
N PHE A 173 -30.62 -17.11 3.76
CA PHE A 173 -30.41 -15.79 3.19
C PHE A 173 -30.83 -14.67 4.18
N PRO A 174 -29.95 -13.70 4.50
CA PRO A 174 -30.16 -12.72 5.58
C PRO A 174 -31.43 -11.89 5.42
N PHE A 175 -31.79 -11.55 4.17
CA PHE A 175 -32.97 -10.72 3.90
C PHE A 175 -34.27 -11.52 3.74
N TYR A 176 -34.22 -12.85 3.83
CA TYR A 176 -35.43 -13.68 3.64
C TYR A 176 -36.55 -13.32 4.62
N LYS A 177 -36.21 -13.00 5.88
CA LYS A 177 -37.19 -12.63 6.91
C LYS A 177 -37.90 -11.30 6.62
N ILE A 178 -37.30 -10.41 5.83
CA ILE A 178 -37.83 -9.08 5.53
C ILE A 178 -38.53 -9.06 4.17
N THR A 179 -37.96 -9.71 3.16
CA THR A 179 -38.47 -9.65 1.77
C THR A 179 -39.28 -10.87 1.36
N GLY A 180 -39.25 -11.98 2.13
CA GLY A 180 -39.89 -13.25 1.78
C GLY A 180 -39.32 -13.93 0.52
N TRP A 181 -38.31 -13.33 -0.11
CA TRP A 181 -37.75 -13.76 -1.37
C TRP A 181 -36.45 -14.55 -1.17
N ARG A 182 -36.32 -15.68 -1.88
CA ARG A 182 -35.07 -16.45 -1.94
C ARG A 182 -34.47 -16.35 -3.34
N PRO A 183 -33.25 -15.80 -3.48
CA PRO A 183 -32.57 -15.82 -4.76
C PRO A 183 -32.27 -17.25 -5.20
N TYR A 184 -32.20 -17.49 -6.50
CA TYR A 184 -31.67 -18.76 -7.00
C TYR A 184 -30.16 -18.82 -6.76
N ALA A 185 -29.63 -19.92 -6.20
CA ALA A 185 -28.24 -20.03 -5.76
C ALA A 185 -27.21 -19.70 -6.85
N LYS A 186 -27.48 -20.08 -8.10
CA LYS A 186 -26.63 -19.73 -9.26
C LYS A 186 -26.52 -18.22 -9.45
N ASN A 187 -27.64 -17.51 -9.39
CA ASN A 187 -27.70 -16.06 -9.61
C ASN A 187 -27.04 -15.33 -8.44
N TYR A 188 -27.33 -15.75 -7.20
CA TYR A 188 -26.73 -15.17 -6.01
C TYR A 188 -25.20 -15.26 -6.03
N ARG A 189 -24.66 -16.45 -6.33
CA ARG A 189 -23.23 -16.68 -6.44
C ARG A 189 -22.58 -15.83 -7.54
N MET A 190 -23.21 -15.78 -8.72
CA MET A 190 -22.70 -15.03 -9.85
C MET A 190 -22.69 -13.52 -9.56
N THR A 191 -23.74 -12.99 -8.92
CA THR A 191 -23.80 -11.59 -8.51
C THR A 191 -22.72 -11.25 -7.50
N VAL A 192 -22.55 -12.05 -6.43
CA VAL A 192 -21.50 -11.83 -5.44
C VAL A 192 -20.11 -11.88 -6.09
N GLY A 193 -19.87 -12.88 -6.96
CA GLY A 193 -18.60 -13.01 -7.67
C GLY A 193 -18.28 -11.82 -8.58
N ILE A 194 -19.25 -11.32 -9.34
CA ILE A 194 -19.06 -10.12 -10.19
C ILE A 194 -18.75 -8.89 -9.33
N ILE A 195 -19.47 -8.69 -8.22
CA ILE A 195 -19.23 -7.56 -7.31
C ILE A 195 -17.82 -7.64 -6.71
N GLU A 196 -17.38 -8.83 -6.30
CA GLU A 196 -16.02 -9.04 -5.76
C GLU A 196 -14.94 -8.70 -6.78
N VAL A 197 -15.10 -9.15 -8.04
CA VAL A 197 -14.15 -8.84 -9.11
C VAL A 197 -14.10 -7.33 -9.36
N ILE A 198 -15.26 -6.68 -9.54
CA ILE A 198 -15.33 -5.24 -9.80
C ILE A 198 -14.72 -4.46 -8.62
N CYS A 199 -15.11 -4.77 -7.39
CA CYS A 199 -14.58 -4.08 -6.21
C CYS A 199 -13.09 -4.34 -6.02
N GLY A 200 -12.61 -5.55 -6.28
CA GLY A 200 -11.19 -5.89 -6.25
C GLY A 200 -10.38 -5.06 -7.26
N VAL A 201 -10.87 -4.93 -8.49
CA VAL A 201 -10.26 -4.08 -9.54
C VAL A 201 -10.24 -2.61 -9.11
N ILE A 202 -11.37 -2.10 -8.58
CA ILE A 202 -11.45 -0.72 -8.05
C ILE A 202 -10.46 -0.51 -6.90
N LEU A 203 -10.29 -1.51 -6.02
CA LEU A 203 -9.37 -1.47 -4.90
C LEU A 203 -7.90 -1.34 -5.35
N ILE A 204 -7.52 -1.98 -6.45
CA ILE A 204 -6.17 -1.88 -7.01
C ILE A 204 -5.99 -0.57 -7.77
N LEU A 205 -6.84 -0.31 -8.76
CA LEU A 205 -6.60 0.72 -9.77
C LEU A 205 -6.98 2.12 -9.28
N ILE A 206 -8.15 2.28 -8.68
CA ILE A 206 -8.76 3.60 -8.48
C ILE A 206 -8.32 4.21 -7.14
N PRO A 207 -7.75 5.44 -7.10
CA PRO A 207 -7.57 6.20 -5.86
C PRO A 207 -8.85 6.92 -5.42
N GLY A 208 -8.89 7.32 -4.14
CA GLY A 208 -9.90 8.26 -3.65
C GLY A 208 -11.14 7.58 -3.07
N ARG A 209 -12.30 8.25 -3.21
CA ARG A 209 -13.54 7.85 -2.52
C ARG A 209 -14.12 6.54 -3.03
N LEU A 210 -13.97 6.26 -4.33
CA LEU A 210 -14.43 5.00 -4.95
C LEU A 210 -13.74 3.77 -4.36
N LYS A 211 -12.46 3.89 -4.01
CA LYS A 211 -11.71 2.84 -3.32
C LYS A 211 -12.21 2.57 -1.91
N GLN A 212 -12.77 3.57 -1.23
CA GLN A 212 -13.39 3.39 0.07
C GLN A 212 -14.78 2.77 -0.06
N LEU A 213 -15.53 3.18 -1.07
CA LEU A 213 -16.82 2.56 -1.39
C LEU A 213 -16.64 1.07 -1.70
N ALA A 214 -15.68 0.72 -2.57
CA ALA A 214 -15.36 -0.68 -2.86
C ALA A 214 -14.94 -1.46 -1.60
N ASN A 215 -14.17 -0.85 -0.70
CA ASN A 215 -13.79 -1.46 0.58
C ASN A 215 -15.00 -1.72 1.48
N ILE A 216 -15.95 -0.78 1.56
CA ILE A 216 -17.18 -0.91 2.34
C ILE A 216 -18.07 -2.00 1.75
N VAL A 217 -18.23 -2.04 0.43
CA VAL A 217 -19.01 -3.08 -0.26
C VAL A 217 -18.41 -4.47 0.01
N LEU A 218 -17.10 -4.63 -0.15
CA LEU A 218 -16.40 -5.88 0.17
C LEU A 218 -16.55 -6.27 1.64
N LEU A 219 -16.47 -5.31 2.56
CA LEU A 219 -16.69 -5.56 3.98
C LEU A 219 -18.10 -6.06 4.27
N VAL A 220 -19.12 -5.47 3.66
CA VAL A 220 -20.52 -5.92 3.79
C VAL A 220 -20.68 -7.34 3.23
N LEU A 221 -20.04 -7.68 2.11
CA LEU A 221 -20.08 -9.04 1.57
C LEU A 221 -19.43 -10.06 2.51
N MET A 222 -18.28 -9.74 3.10
CA MET A 222 -17.60 -10.62 4.06
C MET A 222 -18.43 -10.79 5.35
N LEU A 223 -19.02 -9.72 5.87
CA LEU A 223 -19.93 -9.80 7.02
C LEU A 223 -21.17 -10.65 6.70
N GLY A 224 -21.71 -10.52 5.50
CA GLY A 224 -22.79 -11.37 5.01
C GLY A 224 -22.40 -12.85 4.96
N ALA A 225 -21.18 -13.15 4.49
CA ALA A 225 -20.66 -14.52 4.48
C ALA A 225 -20.53 -15.09 5.90
N VAL A 226 -19.92 -14.34 6.83
CA VAL A 226 -19.81 -14.72 8.25
C VAL A 226 -21.19 -14.98 8.85
N TYR A 227 -22.17 -14.09 8.59
CA TYR A 227 -23.55 -14.29 9.05
C TYR A 227 -24.15 -15.58 8.52
N THR A 228 -23.99 -15.87 7.22
CA THR A 228 -24.56 -17.08 6.62
C THR A 228 -23.96 -18.36 7.19
N HIS A 229 -22.64 -18.40 7.44
CA HIS A 229 -22.01 -19.53 8.11
C HIS A 229 -22.45 -19.67 9.57
N TYR A 230 -22.60 -18.54 10.27
CA TYR A 230 -23.14 -18.53 11.63
C TYR A 230 -24.57 -19.08 11.69
N ALA A 231 -25.44 -18.67 10.76
CA ALA A 231 -26.82 -19.15 10.65
C ALA A 231 -26.93 -20.63 10.23
N LEU A 232 -25.90 -21.17 9.58
CA LEU A 232 -25.77 -22.58 9.23
C LEU A 232 -25.16 -23.43 10.36
N HIS A 233 -24.78 -22.82 11.49
CA HIS A 233 -24.08 -23.46 12.60
C HIS A 233 -22.79 -24.18 12.16
N ASP A 234 -22.07 -23.61 11.19
CA ASP A 234 -20.76 -24.12 10.78
C ASP A 234 -19.72 -23.93 11.93
N LYS A 235 -18.62 -24.68 11.87
CA LYS A 235 -17.52 -24.55 12.84
C LYS A 235 -16.75 -23.23 12.63
N LEU A 236 -16.15 -22.70 13.69
CA LEU A 236 -15.34 -21.47 13.62
C LEU A 236 -14.17 -21.59 12.63
N ASP A 237 -13.55 -22.78 12.50
CA ASP A 237 -12.46 -23.01 11.53
C ASP A 237 -12.88 -22.69 10.10
N ARG A 238 -14.16 -22.86 9.78
CA ARG A 238 -14.72 -22.57 8.46
C ARG A 238 -15.05 -21.09 8.26
N MET A 239 -15.26 -20.34 9.34
CA MET A 239 -15.54 -18.89 9.34
C MET A 239 -14.29 -18.03 9.52
N ALA A 240 -13.20 -18.63 9.98
CA ALA A 240 -11.94 -17.97 10.26
C ALA A 240 -11.42 -17.14 9.06
N PRO A 241 -11.37 -17.66 7.81
CA PRO A 241 -10.85 -16.86 6.70
C PRO A 241 -11.68 -15.61 6.43
N GLU A 242 -13.03 -15.70 6.49
CA GLU A 242 -13.92 -14.56 6.29
C GLU A 242 -13.78 -13.51 7.41
N ILE A 243 -13.67 -13.95 8.66
CA ILE A 243 -13.49 -13.06 9.83
C ILE A 243 -12.16 -12.31 9.73
N ILE A 244 -11.06 -13.00 9.39
CA ILE A 244 -9.74 -12.39 9.25
C ILE A 244 -9.78 -11.30 8.16
N ILE A 245 -10.38 -11.60 7.01
CA ILE A 245 -10.51 -10.63 5.91
C ILE A 245 -11.39 -9.44 6.33
N CYS A 246 -12.49 -9.69 7.05
CA CYS A 246 -13.34 -8.65 7.63
C CYS A 246 -12.53 -7.69 8.52
N LEU A 247 -11.78 -8.23 9.48
CA LEU A 247 -10.96 -7.44 10.40
C LEU A 247 -9.95 -6.58 9.64
N LEU A 248 -9.27 -7.15 8.64
CA LEU A 248 -8.25 -6.43 7.89
C LEU A 248 -8.85 -5.33 6.99
N LEU A 249 -10.04 -5.53 6.42
CA LEU A 249 -10.78 -4.49 5.68
C LEU A 249 -11.24 -3.35 6.59
N VAL A 250 -11.63 -3.65 7.84
CA VAL A 250 -11.94 -2.65 8.87
C VAL A 250 -10.70 -1.87 9.28
N THR A 251 -9.59 -2.55 9.58
CA THR A 251 -8.31 -1.92 9.90
C THR A 251 -7.90 -0.93 8.81
N ARG A 252 -8.04 -1.32 7.54
CA ARG A 252 -7.76 -0.44 6.41
C ARG A 252 -8.67 0.80 6.39
N LEU A 253 -9.95 0.65 6.70
CA LEU A 253 -10.91 1.77 6.76
C LEU A 253 -10.57 2.73 7.90
N ILE A 254 -10.22 2.22 9.08
CA ILE A 254 -9.81 3.01 10.24
C ILE A 254 -8.57 3.85 9.90
N ILE A 255 -7.55 3.23 9.30
CA ILE A 255 -6.31 3.93 8.97
C ILE A 255 -6.54 5.01 7.90
N TYR A 256 -7.43 4.76 6.93
CA TYR A 256 -7.84 5.81 5.98
C TYR A 256 -8.52 6.99 6.67
N GLN A 257 -9.42 6.73 7.63
CA GLN A 257 -10.09 7.79 8.39
C GLN A 257 -9.10 8.61 9.23
N GLN A 258 -8.15 7.95 9.91
CA GLN A 258 -7.08 8.62 10.67
C GLN A 258 -6.24 9.52 9.76
N GLY A 259 -5.82 9.02 8.59
CA GLY A 259 -5.05 9.81 7.62
C GLY A 259 -5.82 11.00 7.03
N LYS A 260 -7.14 10.89 6.89
CA LYS A 260 -8.00 12.00 6.46
C LYS A 260 -8.12 13.07 7.55
N SER A 261 -8.27 12.66 8.82
CA SER A 261 -8.36 13.60 9.96
C SER A 261 -7.12 14.47 10.07
N SER A 262 -5.92 13.89 9.96
CA SER A 262 -4.66 14.64 10.01
C SER A 262 -4.44 15.57 8.81
N ARG A 263 -5.03 15.28 7.65
CA ARG A 263 -4.95 16.15 6.46
C ARG A 263 -5.94 17.31 6.55
N ASN A 264 -7.13 17.07 7.09
CA ASN A 264 -8.13 18.10 7.31
C ASN A 264 -7.64 19.12 8.36
N GLU A 265 -7.05 18.67 9.46
CA GLU A 265 -6.51 19.56 10.50
C GLU A 265 -5.43 20.52 9.96
N LYS A 266 -4.53 20.02 9.09
CA LYS A 266 -3.52 20.85 8.43
C LYS A 266 -4.14 21.87 7.46
N SER A 267 -5.17 21.49 6.72
CA SER A 267 -5.85 22.39 5.79
C SER A 267 -6.67 23.46 6.51
N THR A 268 -7.15 23.19 7.72
CA THR A 268 -7.83 24.19 8.56
C THR A 268 -6.80 25.18 9.12
N LYS A 269 -5.69 24.70 9.70
CA LYS A 269 -4.61 25.58 10.20
C LYS A 269 -4.04 26.51 9.13
N LEU A 270 -3.80 26.01 7.91
CA LEU A 270 -3.37 26.86 6.78
C LEU A 270 -4.42 27.89 6.36
N LYS A 271 -5.72 27.58 6.48
CA LYS A 271 -6.77 28.56 6.18
C LYS A 271 -6.87 29.61 7.27
N ASP A 272 -6.68 29.23 8.52
CA ASP A 272 -6.70 30.14 9.67
C ASP A 272 -5.48 31.09 9.64
N GLU A 273 -4.31 30.60 9.23
CA GLU A 273 -3.10 31.43 9.02
C GLU A 273 -3.29 32.46 7.89
N VAL A 274 -3.76 32.03 6.70
CA VAL A 274 -4.01 32.95 5.57
C VAL A 274 -5.10 33.97 5.90
N THR A 275 -6.14 33.58 6.64
CA THR A 275 -7.21 34.50 7.05
C THR A 275 -6.74 35.51 8.09
N ASN A 276 -5.78 35.15 8.94
CA ASN A 276 -5.20 36.07 9.91
C ASN A 276 -4.22 37.04 9.24
N GLU A 277 -3.39 36.59 8.28
CA GLU A 277 -2.53 37.47 7.48
C GLU A 277 -3.33 38.48 6.64
N GLU A 278 -4.46 38.07 6.05
CA GLU A 278 -5.34 39.00 5.32
C GLU A 278 -5.99 40.05 6.24
N LYS A 279 -6.23 39.72 7.51
CA LYS A 279 -6.79 40.67 8.49
C LYS A 279 -5.75 41.65 9.02
N ASP A 280 -4.54 41.17 9.29
CA ASP A 280 -3.44 42.03 9.76
C ASP A 280 -3.03 43.04 8.67
N ASN A 281 -2.94 42.62 7.39
CA ASN A 281 -2.65 43.53 6.28
C ASN A 281 -3.77 44.58 6.04
N GLN A 282 -5.04 44.23 6.28
CA GLN A 282 -6.13 45.19 6.17
C GLN A 282 -6.12 46.19 7.33
N GLN A 283 -5.78 45.75 8.54
CA GLN A 283 -5.68 46.63 9.71
C GLN A 283 -4.52 47.63 9.56
N GLU A 284 -3.36 47.17 9.06
CA GLU A 284 -2.18 48.03 8.82
C GLU A 284 -2.47 49.10 7.76
N SER A 285 -3.22 48.78 6.70
CA SER A 285 -3.64 49.77 5.68
C SER A 285 -4.63 50.82 6.20
N VAL A 286 -5.46 50.49 7.19
CA VAL A 286 -6.43 51.42 7.79
C VAL A 286 -5.75 52.33 8.81
N ASP A 287 -4.76 51.80 9.54
CA ASP A 287 -4.01 52.57 10.51
C ASP A 287 -3.08 53.60 9.83
N GLU A 288 -2.43 53.25 8.71
CA GLU A 288 -1.64 54.19 7.89
C GLU A 288 -2.49 55.35 7.32
N GLU A 289 -3.67 55.04 6.76
CA GLU A 289 -4.58 56.06 6.19
C GLU A 289 -5.10 57.03 7.29
N SER A 290 -5.25 56.55 8.53
CA SER A 290 -5.67 57.36 9.67
C SER A 290 -4.59 58.26 10.28
N GLU A 291 -3.30 57.90 10.12
CA GLU A 291 -2.17 58.72 10.55
C GLU A 291 -1.91 59.87 9.55
N ASP A 292 -2.06 59.59 8.25
CA ASP A 292 -1.92 60.59 7.19
C ASP A 292 -3.01 61.69 7.27
N GLU A 293 -4.26 61.32 7.58
CA GLU A 293 -5.34 62.30 7.79
C GLU A 293 -5.13 63.20 9.03
N LYS A 294 -4.54 62.66 10.11
CA LYS A 294 -4.23 63.43 11.33
C LYS A 294 -3.08 64.41 11.10
N ASN A 295 -2.05 64.01 10.36
CA ASN A 295 -0.93 64.90 10.05
C ASN A 295 -1.35 66.05 9.13
N SER A 296 -2.19 65.80 8.12
CA SER A 296 -2.72 66.86 7.24
C SER A 296 -3.64 67.86 7.97
N SER A 297 -4.34 67.40 9.01
CA SER A 297 -5.25 68.23 9.82
C SER A 297 -4.52 69.13 10.83
N ASN A 298 -3.36 68.71 11.33
CA ASN A 298 -2.54 69.49 12.27
C ASN A 298 -1.75 70.60 11.57
N GLU A 299 -1.36 70.39 10.31
CA GLU A 299 -0.62 71.40 9.53
C GLU A 299 -1.50 72.60 9.17
N LYS A 300 -2.81 72.40 8.94
CA LYS A 300 -3.79 73.48 8.68
C LYS A 300 -4.19 74.30 9.91
N LYS A 301 -3.75 73.95 11.12
CA LYS A 301 -4.14 74.63 12.36
C LYS A 301 -3.07 75.56 12.92
N ASN A 302 -1.91 75.63 12.26
CA ASN A 302 -0.74 76.42 12.68
C ASN A 302 -0.44 77.62 11.77
N ASP A 303 -1.33 77.93 10.80
CA ASP A 303 -1.38 79.19 10.03
C ASP A 303 -2.57 80.04 10.50
#